data_AF-A0A2E4EDN0-F1
#
_entry.id   AF-A0A2E4EDN0-F1
#
_cell.length_a   1.000
_cell.length_b   1.000
_cell.length_c   1.000
_cell.angle_alpha   90.00
_cell.angle_beta   90.00
_cell.angle_gamma   90.00
#
_symmetry.space_group_name_H-M   'P 1'
#
loop_
_entity.id
_entity.type
_entity.pdbx_description
1 polymer ?
#
loop_
_entity_poly.entity_id
_entity_poly.type
_entity_poly.pdbx_seq_one_letter_code
_entity_poly.pdbx_strand_id
1 'polypeptide(L)'
;MKSRLPGFTIMELVVAMAIGATVLMLAYGGFQILAKTSSRVSSLRNSQLIAENAISRIYSDFYSSEEIKLLNNEILFLDQHQITSYKDFGSGVIRIQQNVRDTFPALKISLNNNDLIINYGDQDPIVLQWPASAFSNLPPIEN
;
A
#
# COMPACT_ATOMS: atom_id res chain seq x y z
N MET A 1 -58.67 -43.06 -7.87
CA MET A 1 -58.85 -41.76 -8.56
C MET A 1 -57.51 -41.37 -9.16
N LYS A 2 -57.38 -41.35 -10.50
CA LYS A 2 -56.17 -40.86 -11.17
C LYS A 2 -56.25 -39.35 -11.26
N SER A 3 -55.53 -38.65 -10.39
CA SER A 3 -55.27 -37.22 -10.50
C SER A 3 -54.54 -36.97 -11.83
N ARG A 4 -55.20 -36.33 -12.80
CA ARG A 4 -54.53 -35.80 -13.98
C ARG A 4 -53.89 -34.48 -13.55
N LEU A 5 -52.57 -34.48 -13.38
CA LEU A 5 -51.81 -33.25 -13.20
C LEU A 5 -52.14 -32.30 -14.37
N PRO A 6 -52.48 -31.03 -14.11
CA PRO A 6 -52.75 -30.08 -15.18
C PRO A 6 -51.50 -29.94 -16.05
N GLY A 7 -51.65 -30.15 -17.35
CA GLY A 7 -50.55 -30.08 -18.30
C GLY A 7 -50.08 -28.63 -18.45
N PHE A 8 -48.78 -28.41 -18.26
CA PHE A 8 -48.14 -27.12 -18.50
C PHE A 8 -48.26 -26.75 -19.99
N THR A 9 -48.72 -25.55 -20.29
CA THR A 9 -48.85 -25.07 -21.66
C THR A 9 -47.51 -24.58 -22.20
N ILE A 10 -47.31 -24.65 -23.51
CA ILE A 10 -46.10 -24.12 -24.18
C ILE A 10 -45.94 -22.62 -23.88
N MET A 11 -47.05 -21.87 -23.77
CA MET A 11 -47.01 -20.44 -23.44
C MET A 11 -46.47 -20.19 -22.04
N GLU A 12 -46.91 -20.96 -21.03
CA GLU A 12 -46.39 -20.86 -19.66
C GLU A 12 -44.89 -21.17 -19.58
N LEU A 13 -44.41 -22.12 -20.39
CA LEU A 13 -42.98 -22.44 -20.48
C LEU A 13 -42.17 -21.25 -21.02
N VAL A 14 -42.64 -20.63 -22.10
CA VAL A 14 -41.96 -19.47 -22.71
C VAL A 14 -41.93 -18.28 -21.75
N VAL A 15 -43.04 -18.02 -21.05
CA VAL A 15 -43.11 -16.95 -20.04
C VAL A 15 -42.14 -17.24 -18.89
N ALA A 16 -42.09 -18.48 -18.39
CA ALA A 16 -41.16 -18.88 -17.33
C ALA A 16 -39.68 -18.71 -17.75
N MET A 17 -39.34 -19.06 -18.99
CA MET A 17 -37.98 -18.88 -19.52
C MET A 17 -37.60 -17.40 -19.65
N ALA A 18 -38.53 -16.54 -20.09
CA ALA A 18 -38.29 -15.10 -20.20
C ALA A 18 -38.05 -14.45 -18.83
N ILE A 19 -38.86 -14.81 -17.83
CA ILE A 19 -38.67 -14.35 -16.44
C ILE A 19 -37.33 -14.87 -15.90
N GLY A 20 -37.03 -16.17 -16.09
CA GLY A 20 -35.77 -16.77 -15.64
C GLY A 20 -34.54 -16.11 -16.25
N ALA A 21 -34.56 -15.83 -17.56
CA ALA A 21 -33.49 -15.12 -18.24
C ALA A 21 -33.28 -13.70 -17.68
N THR A 22 -34.37 -12.99 -17.38
CA THR A 22 -34.32 -11.64 -16.80
C THR A 22 -33.70 -11.67 -15.40
N VAL A 23 -34.12 -12.61 -14.56
CA VAL A 23 -33.57 -12.78 -13.20
C VAL A 23 -32.10 -13.14 -13.26
N LEU A 24 -31.69 -14.05 -14.15
CA LEU A 24 -30.28 -14.42 -14.34
C LEU A 24 -29.44 -13.23 -14.81
N MET A 25 -29.95 -12.41 -15.72
CA MET A 25 -29.24 -11.23 -16.21
C MET A 25 -29.03 -10.20 -15.09
N LEU A 26 -30.05 -9.95 -14.27
CA LEU A 26 -29.94 -9.05 -13.11
C LEU A 26 -28.96 -9.60 -12.06
N ALA A 27 -29.05 -10.90 -11.75
CA ALA A 27 -28.14 -11.55 -10.83
C ALA A 27 -26.69 -11.45 -11.32
N TYR A 28 -26.44 -11.75 -12.61
CA TYR A 28 -25.13 -11.66 -13.22
C TYR A 28 -24.57 -10.23 -13.17
N GLY A 29 -25.39 -9.21 -13.49
CA GLY A 29 -25.01 -7.81 -13.37
C GLY A 29 -24.63 -7.43 -11.93
N GLY A 30 -25.41 -7.87 -10.95
CA GLY A 30 -25.11 -7.69 -9.53
C GLY A 30 -23.79 -8.33 -9.10
N PHE A 31 -23.55 -9.58 -9.51
CA PHE A 31 -22.30 -10.28 -9.23
C PHE A 31 -21.09 -9.56 -9.84
N GLN A 32 -21.19 -9.04 -11.06
CA GLN A 32 -20.08 -8.28 -11.66
C GLN A 32 -19.75 -7.01 -10.87
N ILE A 33 -20.77 -6.28 -10.42
CA ILE A 33 -20.58 -5.06 -9.62
C ILE A 33 -19.91 -5.40 -8.28
N LEU A 34 -20.39 -6.43 -7.60
CA LEU A 34 -19.81 -6.90 -6.34
C LEU A 34 -18.36 -7.36 -6.52
N ALA A 35 -18.06 -8.13 -7.56
CA ALA A 35 -16.70 -8.60 -7.84
C ALA A 35 -15.73 -7.45 -8.12
N LYS A 36 -16.14 -6.47 -8.93
CA LYS A 36 -15.34 -5.25 -9.21
C LYS A 36 -15.13 -4.40 -7.95
N THR A 37 -16.14 -4.31 -7.11
CA THR A 37 -16.05 -3.52 -5.86
C THR A 37 -15.14 -4.22 -4.85
N SER A 38 -15.31 -5.54 -4.67
CA SER A 38 -14.50 -6.33 -3.76
C SER A 38 -13.02 -6.34 -4.16
N SER A 39 -12.70 -6.51 -5.44
CA SER A 39 -11.31 -6.46 -5.92
C SER A 39 -10.67 -5.09 -5.67
N ARG A 40 -11.42 -3.99 -5.92
CA ARG A 40 -10.94 -2.63 -5.63
C ARG A 40 -10.73 -2.37 -4.13
N VAL A 41 -11.65 -2.83 -3.29
CA VAL A 41 -11.50 -2.70 -1.82
C VAL A 41 -10.31 -3.51 -1.32
N SER A 42 -10.15 -4.75 -1.79
CA SER A 42 -9.01 -5.59 -1.44
C SER A 42 -7.69 -5.00 -1.89
N SER A 43 -7.61 -4.42 -3.10
CA SER A 43 -6.38 -3.77 -3.56
C SER A 43 -6.02 -2.55 -2.71
N LEU A 44 -7.01 -1.72 -2.36
CA LEU A 44 -6.80 -0.54 -1.50
C LEU A 44 -6.34 -0.94 -0.09
N ARG A 45 -6.96 -1.98 0.49
CA ARG A 45 -6.56 -2.51 1.79
C ARG A 45 -5.14 -3.07 1.75
N ASN A 46 -4.79 -3.79 0.69
CA ASN A 46 -3.44 -4.35 0.54
C ASN A 46 -2.39 -3.24 0.38
N SER A 47 -2.67 -2.21 -0.42
CA SER A 47 -1.75 -1.06 -0.53
C SER A 47 -1.54 -0.35 0.80
N GLN A 48 -2.61 -0.17 1.58
CA GLN A 48 -2.51 0.46 2.90
C GLN A 48 -1.67 -0.37 3.87
N LEU A 49 -1.88 -1.70 3.93
CA LEU A 49 -1.07 -2.59 4.77
C LEU A 49 0.40 -2.60 4.35
N ILE A 50 0.70 -2.53 3.06
CA ILE A 50 2.09 -2.43 2.56
C ILE A 50 2.71 -1.12 3.05
N ALA A 51 1.98 0.00 2.98
CA ALA A 51 2.45 1.29 3.44
C ALA A 51 2.68 1.34 4.95
N GLU A 52 1.75 0.81 5.75
CA GLU A 52 1.90 0.73 7.22
C GLU A 52 3.14 -0.08 7.61
N ASN A 53 3.38 -1.21 6.95
CA ASN A 53 4.59 -2.02 7.16
C ASN A 53 5.86 -1.28 6.73
N ALA A 54 5.83 -0.55 5.61
CA ALA A 54 6.95 0.25 5.13
C ALA A 54 7.29 1.37 6.11
N ILE A 55 6.27 2.13 6.54
CA ILE A 55 6.40 3.19 7.52
C ILE A 55 6.95 2.63 8.83
N SER A 56 6.40 1.52 9.34
CA SER A 56 6.90 0.89 10.56
C SER A 56 8.39 0.51 10.48
N ARG A 57 8.85 0.01 9.33
CA ARG A 57 10.28 -0.29 9.11
C ARG A 57 11.13 0.98 9.09
N ILE A 58 10.68 2.02 8.40
CA ILE A 58 11.37 3.32 8.37
C ILE A 58 11.47 3.92 9.77
N TYR A 59 10.39 3.87 10.55
CA TYR A 59 10.37 4.28 11.95
C TYR A 59 11.41 3.51 12.77
N SER A 60 11.43 2.18 12.64
CA SER A 60 12.38 1.33 13.36
C SER A 60 13.82 1.68 13.00
N ASP A 61 14.13 1.85 11.72
CA ASP A 61 15.49 2.19 11.27
C ASP A 61 15.90 3.60 11.69
N PHE A 62 14.98 4.57 11.62
CA PHE A 62 15.20 5.93 12.08
C PHE A 62 15.59 5.94 13.56
N TYR A 63 14.74 5.39 14.44
CA TYR A 63 15.00 5.45 15.88
C TYR A 63 16.10 4.49 16.39
N SER A 64 16.51 3.51 15.58
CA SER A 64 17.64 2.63 15.92
C SER A 64 18.98 3.13 15.40
N SER A 65 18.98 4.06 14.44
CA SER A 65 20.23 4.63 13.95
C SER A 65 20.85 5.61 14.95
N GLU A 66 22.18 5.65 14.97
CA GLU A 66 22.95 6.64 15.73
C GLU A 66 23.12 7.92 14.93
N GLU A 67 23.21 7.77 13.61
CA GLU A 67 23.46 8.86 12.69
C GLU A 67 22.67 8.67 11.39
N ILE A 68 22.13 9.78 10.86
CA ILE A 68 21.54 9.82 9.51
C ILE A 68 22.42 10.70 8.62
N LYS A 69 22.77 10.19 7.45
CA LYS A 69 23.49 10.94 6.41
C LYS A 69 22.73 10.92 5.09
N LEU A 70 22.86 12.01 4.32
CA LEU A 70 22.44 12.06 2.93
C LEU A 70 23.68 11.89 2.04
N LEU A 71 23.71 10.87 1.20
CA LEU A 71 24.82 10.61 0.26
C LEU A 71 24.26 10.23 -1.10
N ASN A 72 24.68 10.90 -2.18
CA ASN A 72 24.30 10.56 -3.55
C ASN A 72 22.78 10.38 -3.76
N ASN A 73 21.97 11.23 -3.13
CA ASN A 73 20.50 11.17 -3.18
C ASN A 73 19.90 9.91 -2.51
N GLU A 74 20.65 9.29 -1.62
CA GLU A 74 20.25 8.17 -0.76
C GLU A 74 20.32 8.61 0.71
N ILE A 75 19.34 8.19 1.51
CA ILE A 75 19.31 8.41 2.95
C ILE A 75 19.94 7.19 3.61
N LEU A 76 21.02 7.40 4.36
CA LEU A 76 21.77 6.37 5.06
C LEU A 76 21.46 6.47 6.55
N PHE A 77 20.98 5.37 7.11
CA PHE A 77 20.80 5.14 8.54
C PHE A 77 21.99 4.30 9.01
N LEU A 78 22.82 4.89 9.86
CA LEU A 78 24.05 4.30 10.36
C LEU A 78 23.83 3.86 11.80
N ASP A 79 24.02 2.56 12.02
CA ASP A 79 24.05 1.90 13.33
C ASP A 79 25.44 1.25 13.47
N GLN A 80 25.90 1.02 14.70
CA GLN A 80 27.19 0.38 15.01
C GLN A 80 27.37 -0.97 14.29
N HIS A 81 26.27 -1.66 13.97
CA HIS A 81 26.28 -3.01 13.43
C HIS A 81 25.89 -3.09 11.95
N GLN A 82 25.29 -2.05 11.40
CA GLN A 82 24.67 -2.11 10.08
C GLN A 82 24.45 -0.74 9.45
N ILE A 83 24.47 -0.72 8.13
CA ILE A 83 24.10 0.44 7.33
C ILE A 83 22.81 0.06 6.59
N THR A 84 21.77 0.86 6.80
CA THR A 84 20.53 0.76 6.03
C THR A 84 20.45 1.95 5.09
N SER A 85 20.45 1.69 3.79
CA SER A 85 20.28 2.75 2.79
C SER A 85 18.86 2.76 2.27
N TYR A 86 18.35 3.97 2.02
CA TYR A 86 17.09 4.18 1.36
C TYR A 86 17.27 5.06 0.13
N LYS A 87 16.80 4.56 -1.01
CA LYS A 87 16.88 5.23 -2.30
C LYS A 87 15.50 5.48 -2.87
N ASP A 88 15.16 6.74 -3.09
CA ASP A 88 13.97 7.13 -3.85
C ASP A 88 14.23 6.96 -5.36
N PHE A 89 13.30 6.31 -6.06
CA PHE A 89 13.34 6.13 -7.52
C PHE A 89 12.11 6.73 -8.23
N GLY A 90 11.39 7.64 -7.56
CA GLY A 90 10.28 8.44 -8.08
C GLY A 90 8.91 7.79 -7.93
N SER A 91 8.81 6.48 -8.15
CA SER A 91 7.57 5.70 -7.98
C SER A 91 7.54 4.85 -6.70
N GLY A 92 8.57 4.97 -5.88
CA GLY A 92 8.69 4.25 -4.61
C GLY A 92 10.07 4.46 -4.00
N VAL A 93 10.31 3.73 -2.91
CA VAL A 93 11.56 3.73 -2.17
C VAL A 93 12.10 2.31 -2.06
N ILE A 94 13.40 2.16 -2.28
CA ILE A 94 14.13 0.91 -2.06
C ILE A 94 14.91 1.05 -0.77
N ARG A 95 14.71 0.11 0.15
CA ARG A 95 15.52 -0.06 1.35
C ARG A 95 16.51 -1.19 1.14
N ILE A 96 17.77 -0.96 1.45
CA ILE A 96 18.84 -1.97 1.39
C ILE A 96 19.47 -2.07 2.78
N GLN A 97 19.39 -3.26 3.37
CA GLN A 97 20.00 -3.57 4.66
C GLN A 97 20.70 -4.92 4.53
N GLN A 98 22.02 -4.97 4.77
CA GLN A 98 22.78 -6.24 4.81
C GLN A 98 22.52 -7.17 3.59
N ASN A 99 22.52 -6.63 2.36
CA ASN A 99 22.18 -7.32 1.10
C ASN A 99 20.72 -7.77 0.92
N VAL A 100 19.83 -7.48 1.86
CA VAL A 100 18.39 -7.62 1.70
C VAL A 100 17.84 -6.35 1.07
N ARG A 101 17.03 -6.51 0.02
CA ARG A 101 16.40 -5.41 -0.71
C ARG A 101 14.89 -5.46 -0.50
N ASP A 102 14.36 -4.49 0.24
CA ASP A 102 12.93 -4.25 0.38
C ASP A 102 12.51 -3.14 -0.60
N THR A 103 11.36 -3.28 -1.26
CA THR A 103 10.82 -2.24 -2.15
C THR A 103 9.45 -1.80 -1.67
N PHE A 104 9.31 -0.50 -1.45
CA PHE A 104 8.09 0.14 -0.96
C PHE A 104 7.51 1.02 -2.09
N PRO A 105 6.56 0.51 -2.87
CA PRO A 105 5.94 1.29 -3.94
C PRO A 105 5.09 2.43 -3.38
N ALA A 106 4.93 3.51 -4.15
CA ALA A 106 4.08 4.66 -3.84
C ALA A 106 4.42 5.44 -2.56
N LEU A 107 5.61 5.22 -2.00
CA LEU A 107 6.16 5.94 -0.87
C LEU A 107 7.30 6.83 -1.39
N LYS A 108 7.45 8.03 -0.83
CA LYS A 108 8.59 8.92 -1.06
C LYS A 108 9.18 9.33 0.27
N ILE A 109 10.49 9.43 0.33
CA ILE A 109 11.19 9.90 1.53
C ILE A 109 12.09 11.08 1.17
N SER A 110 12.19 12.03 2.07
CA SER A 110 13.10 13.16 1.94
C SER A 110 13.60 13.58 3.31
N LEU A 111 14.85 14.02 3.38
CA LEU A 111 15.43 14.59 4.59
C LEU A 111 15.47 16.11 4.43
N ASN A 112 14.85 16.86 5.34
CA ASN A 112 14.84 18.32 5.33
C ASN A 112 15.14 18.85 6.74
N ASN A 113 16.19 19.64 6.93
CA ASN A 113 16.56 20.24 8.21
C ASN A 113 16.51 19.25 9.40
N ASN A 114 17.04 18.04 9.18
CA ASN A 114 17.11 16.93 10.16
C ASN A 114 15.77 16.23 10.44
N ASP A 115 14.70 16.62 9.76
CA ASP A 115 13.42 15.92 9.79
C ASP A 115 13.34 14.95 8.62
N LEU A 116 13.00 13.69 8.92
CA LEU A 116 12.66 12.71 7.89
C LEU A 116 11.18 12.86 7.53
N ILE A 117 10.92 13.22 6.29
CA ILE A 117 9.57 13.39 5.75
C ILE A 117 9.24 12.17 4.91
N ILE A 118 8.12 11.52 5.23
CA ILE A 118 7.59 10.35 4.52
C ILE A 118 6.26 10.76 3.89
N ASN A 119 6.17 10.66 2.56
CA ASN A 119 4.95 10.94 1.81
C ASN A 119 4.37 9.63 1.27
N TYR A 120 3.07 9.44 1.43
CA TYR A 120 2.35 8.27 0.94
C TYR A 120 0.98 8.66 0.37
N GLY A 121 0.80 8.47 -0.95
CA GLY A 121 -0.43 8.84 -1.64
C GLY A 121 -0.81 10.31 -1.44
N ASP A 122 -2.10 10.56 -1.21
CA ASP A 122 -2.67 11.89 -0.94
C ASP A 122 -2.79 12.17 0.57
N GLN A 123 -2.11 11.41 1.43
CA GLN A 123 -2.14 11.62 2.88
C GLN A 123 -1.17 12.72 3.31
N ASP A 124 -1.45 13.33 4.46
CA ASP A 124 -0.54 14.28 5.08
C ASP A 124 0.83 13.63 5.31
N PRO A 125 1.93 14.36 5.05
CA PRO A 125 3.27 13.84 5.25
C PRO A 125 3.52 13.49 6.71
N ILE A 126 4.13 12.33 6.94
CA ILE A 126 4.61 11.95 8.26
C ILE A 126 6.00 12.54 8.44
N VAL A 127 6.19 13.31 9.52
CA VAL A 127 7.45 13.98 9.82
C VAL A 127 8.04 13.36 11.08
N LEU A 128 9.22 12.74 10.94
CA LEU A 128 9.99 12.21 12.07
C LEU A 128 11.08 13.19 12.44
N GLN A 129 11.04 13.66 13.68
CA GLN A 129 12.03 14.58 14.21
C GLN A 129 13.14 13.79 14.91
N TRP A 130 14.38 14.09 14.55
CA TRP A 130 15.54 13.48 15.18
C TRP A 130 15.77 14.13 16.56
N PRO A 131 16.06 13.36 17.62
CA PRO A 131 16.31 13.93 18.95
C PRO A 131 17.53 14.86 18.91
N ALA A 132 17.35 16.10 19.37
CA ALA A 132 18.35 17.18 19.34
C ALA A 132 19.70 16.85 20.01
N SER A 133 19.75 15.82 20.87
CA SER A 133 20.95 15.39 21.61
C SER A 133 22.00 14.63 20.77
N ALA A 134 21.69 14.24 19.53
CA ALA A 134 22.60 13.46 18.69
C ALA A 134 23.56 14.29 17.81
N PHE A 135 23.44 15.62 17.80
CA PHE A 135 24.13 16.49 16.84
C PHE A 135 25.38 17.20 17.38
N SER A 136 25.96 16.77 18.51
CA SER A 136 27.14 17.45 19.06
C SER A 136 28.43 17.33 18.23
N ASN A 137 28.45 16.60 17.10
CA ASN A 137 29.67 16.32 16.34
C ASN A 137 29.54 16.36 14.79
N LEU A 138 28.66 17.18 14.21
CA LEU A 138 28.75 17.45 12.76
C LEU A 138 29.67 18.66 12.53
N PRO A 139 30.79 18.52 11.78
CA PRO A 139 31.55 19.68 11.35
C PRO A 139 30.66 20.55 10.43
N PRO A 140 30.80 21.88 10.49
CA PRO A 140 30.03 22.78 9.63
C PRO A 140 30.31 22.47 8.16
N ILE A 141 29.25 22.47 7.36
CA ILE A 141 29.36 22.40 5.90
C ILE A 141 29.96 23.72 5.43
N GLU A 142 31.24 23.71 5.05
CA GLU A 142 31.85 24.83 4.33
C GLU A 142 31.38 24.78 2.86
N ASN A 143 30.77 25.88 2.41
CA ASN A 143 30.39 26.12 1.01
C ASN A 143 31.62 26.53 0.18
#